data_AF-A0A7S0W8S6-F1
#
_entry.id   AF-A0A7S0W8S6-F1
#
_cell.length_a   1.000
_cell.length_b   1.000
_cell.length_c   1.000
_cell.angle_alpha   90.00
_cell.angle_beta   90.00
_cell.angle_gamma   90.00
#
_symmetry.space_group_name_H-M   'P 1'
#
loop_
_entity.id
_entity.type
_entity.pdbx_description
1 polymer ?
#
loop_
_entity_poly.entity_id
_entity_poly.type
_entity_poly.pdbx_seq_one_letter_code
_entity_poly.pdbx_strand_id
1 'polypeptide(L)'
;IQRHLERYDRPDVQRYVVRILFMAPLYAIDALLSLTFNNVSPYINVFRDCYEAFTVYNFLKLLFELLGGERAVILLMSKKGPMRMPFPLHWAEPWAMGDEAFYNIKFGVMQYVLVIPVCALATFVSAFAGAYEGSSW
;
A
#
# COMPACT_ATOMS: atom_id res chain seq x y z
N ILE A 1 -6.15 -19.53 5.27
CA ILE A 1 -5.53 -19.04 6.53
C ILE A 1 -5.02 -20.20 7.38
N GLN A 2 -5.85 -21.18 7.77
CA GLN A 2 -5.40 -22.36 8.54
C GLN A 2 -4.20 -23.11 7.92
N ARG A 3 -4.22 -23.38 6.61
CA ARG A 3 -3.10 -24.05 5.92
C ARG A 3 -1.78 -23.26 5.91
N HIS A 4 -1.81 -21.94 6.06
CA HIS A 4 -0.59 -21.16 6.26
C HIS A 4 -0.07 -21.30 7.71
N LEU A 5 -0.96 -21.34 8.71
CA LEU A 5 -0.57 -21.55 10.10
C LEU A 5 0.03 -22.95 10.37
N GLU A 6 -0.41 -23.97 9.64
CA GLU A 6 0.03 -25.35 9.85
C GLU A 6 1.45 -25.66 9.36
N ARG A 7 2.01 -24.85 8.45
CA ARG A 7 3.38 -25.03 7.96
C ARG A 7 4.12 -23.70 7.86
N TYR A 8 4.60 -23.25 9.03
CA TYR A 8 5.34 -22.01 9.24
C TYR A 8 6.80 -22.15 8.76
N ASP A 9 7.00 -22.41 7.47
CA ASP A 9 8.32 -22.73 6.91
C ASP A 9 9.23 -21.47 6.84
N ARG A 10 8.64 -20.28 6.68
CA ARG A 10 9.33 -18.98 6.67
C ARG A 10 8.54 -17.88 7.43
N PRO A 11 8.87 -17.63 8.70
CA PRO A 11 8.18 -16.65 9.55
C PRO A 11 8.04 -15.26 8.94
N ASP A 12 9.11 -14.79 8.31
CA ASP A 12 9.26 -13.40 7.89
C ASP A 12 8.32 -13.09 6.73
N VAL A 13 8.28 -13.98 5.73
CA VAL A 13 7.38 -13.90 4.56
C VAL A 13 5.92 -13.99 5.01
N GLN A 14 5.61 -14.95 5.89
CA GLN A 14 4.24 -15.26 6.26
C GLN A 14 3.56 -14.13 7.03
N ARG A 15 4.30 -13.38 7.85
CA ARG A 15 3.78 -12.20 8.55
C ARG A 15 3.24 -11.14 7.59
N TYR A 16 3.94 -10.90 6.48
CA TYR A 16 3.48 -9.94 5.45
C TYR A 16 2.22 -10.46 4.74
N VAL A 17 2.19 -11.74 4.36
CA VAL A 17 1.03 -12.36 3.70
C VAL A 17 -0.22 -12.28 4.58
N VAL A 18 -0.09 -12.59 5.88
CA VAL A 18 -1.21 -12.51 6.82
C VAL A 18 -1.76 -11.08 6.90
N ARG A 19 -0.89 -10.07 7.01
CA ARG A 19 -1.31 -8.65 7.01
C ARG A 19 -2.05 -8.26 5.74
N ILE A 20 -1.63 -8.76 4.58
CA ILE A 20 -2.34 -8.49 3.31
C ILE A 20 -3.70 -9.19 3.28
N LEU A 21 -3.78 -10.43 3.75
CA LEU A 21 -5.04 -11.18 3.80
C LEU A 21 -6.09 -10.56 4.74
N PHE A 22 -5.65 -9.81 5.77
CA PHE A 22 -6.55 -9.06 6.66
C PHE A 22 -7.31 -7.92 5.97
N MET A 23 -6.94 -7.56 4.73
CA MET A 23 -7.68 -6.60 3.92
C MET A 23 -9.10 -7.11 3.58
N ALA A 24 -9.24 -8.39 3.25
CA ALA A 24 -10.55 -8.98 2.90
C ALA A 24 -11.61 -8.89 4.02
N PRO A 25 -11.33 -9.30 5.29
CA PRO A 25 -12.30 -9.14 6.37
C PRO A 25 -12.56 -7.66 6.73
N LEU A 26 -11.57 -6.77 6.57
CA LEU A 26 -11.76 -5.34 6.79
C LEU A 26 -12.80 -4.75 5.84
N TYR A 27 -12.73 -5.11 4.55
CA TYR A 27 -13.73 -4.69 3.56
C TYR A 27 -15.10 -5.31 3.81
N ALA A 28 -15.17 -6.54 4.32
CA ALA A 28 -16.44 -7.16 4.70
C ALA A 28 -17.12 -6.41 5.87
N ILE A 29 -16.33 -5.95 6.85
CA ILE A 29 -16.83 -5.17 7.99
C ILE A 29 -17.31 -3.79 7.52
N ASP A 30 -16.54 -3.13 6.65
CA ASP A 30 -16.94 -1.86 6.05
C ASP A 30 -18.27 -1.95 5.30
N ALA A 31 -18.43 -2.98 4.44
CA ALA A 31 -19.68 -3.21 3.72
C ALA A 31 -20.86 -3.45 4.66
N LEU A 32 -20.66 -4.19 5.75
CA LEU A 32 -21.70 -4.45 6.74
C LEU A 32 -22.10 -3.16 7.49
N LEU A 33 -21.13 -2.35 7.89
CA LEU A 33 -21.35 -1.12 8.64
C LEU A 33 -21.99 -0.04 7.76
N SER A 34 -21.62 0.03 6.48
CA SER A 34 -22.28 0.89 5.50
C SER A 34 -23.77 0.56 5.36
N LEU A 35 -24.13 -0.74 5.40
CA LEU A 35 -25.53 -1.17 5.35
C LEU A 35 -26.31 -0.92 6.65
N THR A 36 -25.67 -0.94 7.81
CA THR A 36 -26.35 -0.79 9.11
C THR A 36 -26.38 0.66 9.61
N PHE A 37 -25.35 1.46 9.34
CA PHE A 37 -25.20 2.81 9.91
C PHE A 37 -24.54 3.78 8.92
N ASN A 38 -25.35 4.59 8.24
CA ASN A 38 -24.87 5.64 7.32
C ASN A 38 -23.98 6.70 8.00
N ASN A 39 -24.16 6.95 9.31
CA ASN A 39 -23.41 7.98 10.03
C ASN A 39 -21.95 7.59 10.35
N VAL A 40 -21.60 6.30 10.32
CA VAL A 40 -20.25 5.82 10.70
C VAL A 40 -19.37 5.56 9.46
N SER A 41 -19.97 5.44 8.28
CA SER A 41 -19.30 5.19 7.01
C SER A 41 -18.05 6.07 6.75
N PRO A 42 -18.08 7.41 6.90
CA PRO A 42 -16.92 8.23 6.54
C PRO A 42 -15.66 7.96 7.40
N TYR A 43 -15.82 7.57 8.67
CA TYR A 43 -14.69 7.27 9.55
C TYR A 43 -14.01 5.94 9.19
N ILE A 44 -14.81 4.95 8.79
CA ILE A 44 -14.30 3.63 8.42
C ILE A 44 -13.61 3.69 7.06
N ASN A 45 -14.13 4.50 6.13
CA ASN A 45 -13.51 4.76 4.83
C ASN A 45 -12.08 5.27 5.00
N VAL A 46 -11.85 6.24 5.88
CA VAL A 46 -10.51 6.77 6.17
C VAL A 46 -9.57 5.69 6.72
N PHE A 47 -10.05 4.86 7.66
CA PHE A 47 -9.24 3.77 8.20
C PHE A 47 -8.88 2.73 7.13
N ARG A 48 -9.84 2.41 6.24
CA ARG A 48 -9.63 1.53 5.09
C ARG A 48 -8.58 2.09 4.14
N ASP A 49 -8.65 3.36 3.79
CA ASP A 49 -7.69 4.00 2.89
C ASP A 49 -6.27 3.95 3.48
N CYS A 50 -6.14 4.20 4.80
CA CYS A 50 -4.87 4.08 5.50
C CYS A 50 -4.34 2.64 5.52
N TYR A 51 -5.23 1.65 5.71
CA TYR A 51 -4.87 0.24 5.70
C TYR A 51 -4.45 -0.25 4.31
N GLU A 52 -5.07 0.28 3.25
CA GLU A 52 -4.66 0.01 1.88
C GLU A 52 -3.22 0.46 1.64
N ALA A 53 -2.88 1.67 2.08
CA ALA A 53 -1.52 2.19 1.99
C ALA A 53 -0.52 1.28 2.74
N PHE A 54 -0.87 0.86 3.96
CA PHE A 54 -0.08 -0.09 4.73
C PHE A 54 0.07 -1.45 4.01
N THR A 55 -0.97 -1.93 3.35
CA THR A 55 -0.96 -3.21 2.61
C THR A 55 0.03 -3.15 1.46
N VAL A 56 0.07 -2.04 0.70
CA VAL A 56 1.05 -1.84 -0.39
C VAL A 56 2.50 -1.91 0.13
N TYR A 57 2.79 -1.31 1.28
CA TYR A 57 4.11 -1.41 1.89
C TYR A 57 4.48 -2.85 2.27
N ASN A 58 3.56 -3.59 2.90
CA ASN A 58 3.80 -4.99 3.24
C ASN A 58 3.96 -5.86 1.99
N PHE A 59 3.24 -5.56 0.92
CA PHE A 59 3.39 -6.23 -0.37
C PHE A 59 4.77 -5.99 -0.99
N LEU A 60 5.27 -4.76 -0.98
CA LEU A 60 6.63 -4.46 -1.45
C LEU A 60 7.68 -5.23 -0.63
N LYS A 61 7.56 -5.22 0.69
CA LYS A 61 8.47 -5.97 1.58
C LYS A 61 8.40 -7.47 1.35
N LEU A 62 7.21 -8.00 1.10
CA LEU A 62 7.01 -9.40 0.73
C LEU A 62 7.76 -9.73 -0.57
N LEU A 63 7.67 -8.88 -1.60
CA LEU A 63 8.41 -9.09 -2.85
C LEU A 63 9.93 -9.11 -2.60
N PHE A 64 10.45 -8.18 -1.80
CA PHE A 64 11.89 -8.16 -1.50
C PHE A 64 12.34 -9.45 -0.81
N GLU A 65 11.56 -9.95 0.14
CA GLU A 65 11.87 -11.20 0.84
C GLU A 65 11.77 -12.42 -0.10
N LEU A 66 10.77 -12.45 -1.00
CA LEU A 66 10.60 -13.52 -1.99
C LEU A 66 11.75 -13.58 -3.01
N LEU A 67 12.35 -12.42 -3.34
CA LEU A 67 13.51 -12.33 -4.24
C LEU A 67 14.85 -12.65 -3.56
N GLY A 68 14.86 -12.99 -2.27
CA GLY A 68 16.07 -13.31 -1.51
C GLY A 68 16.69 -12.11 -0.76
N GLY A 69 15.89 -11.08 -0.49
CA GLY A 69 16.26 -9.91 0.30
C GLY A 69 16.67 -8.68 -0.53
N GLU A 70 16.83 -7.53 0.13
CA GLU A 70 17.07 -6.24 -0.54
C GLU A 70 18.31 -6.27 -1.45
N ARG A 71 19.41 -6.91 -1.03
CA ARG A 71 20.64 -7.01 -1.84
C ARG A 71 20.48 -7.83 -3.12
N ALA A 72 19.72 -8.93 -3.06
CA ALA A 72 19.46 -9.76 -4.23
C ALA A 72 18.61 -9.00 -5.26
N VAL A 73 17.62 -8.23 -4.80
CA VAL A 73 16.79 -7.38 -5.64
C VAL A 73 17.62 -6.31 -6.35
N ILE A 74 18.50 -5.62 -5.62
CA ILE A 74 19.39 -4.60 -6.18
C ILE A 74 20.27 -5.19 -7.30
N LEU A 75 20.89 -6.35 -7.05
CA LEU A 75 21.70 -7.04 -8.04
C LEU A 75 20.89 -7.47 -9.28
N LEU A 76 19.66 -7.95 -9.08
CA LEU A 76 18.75 -8.32 -10.17
C LEU A 76 18.31 -7.12 -10.99
N MET A 77 18.07 -5.97 -10.35
CA MET A 77 17.75 -4.71 -11.02
C MET A 77 18.95 -4.19 -11.82
N SER A 78 20.15 -4.20 -11.26
CA SER A 78 21.38 -3.79 -11.95
C SER A 78 21.66 -4.61 -13.22
N LYS A 79 21.22 -5.87 -13.27
CA LYS A 79 21.33 -6.73 -14.47
C LYS A 79 20.28 -6.45 -15.55
N LYS A 80 19.22 -5.72 -15.25
CA LYS A 80 18.18 -5.36 -16.23
C LYS A 80 18.52 -4.05 -16.93
N GLY A 81 18.22 -3.97 -18.22
CA GLY A 81 18.35 -2.74 -18.99
C GLY A 81 17.38 -1.65 -18.51
N PRO A 82 17.56 -0.39 -18.98
CA PRO A 82 16.74 0.74 -18.57
C PRO A 82 15.26 0.49 -18.86
N MET A 83 14.40 0.78 -17.89
CA MET A 83 12.96 0.54 -18.03
C MET A 83 12.29 1.80 -18.59
N ARG A 84 11.54 1.62 -19.68
CA ARG A 84 10.66 2.67 -20.21
C ARG A 84 9.50 2.88 -19.24
N MET A 85 9.26 4.13 -18.86
CA MET A 85 8.16 4.49 -17.98
C MET A 85 6.82 4.22 -18.69
N PRO A 86 5.82 3.63 -17.99
CA PRO A 86 4.51 3.37 -18.57
C PRO A 86 3.68 4.65 -18.76
N PHE A 87 2.59 4.56 -19.52
CA PHE A 87 1.65 5.67 -19.74
C PHE A 87 1.14 6.22 -18.41
N PRO A 88 1.12 7.55 -18.19
CA PRO A 88 1.39 8.66 -19.11
C PRO A 88 2.82 9.22 -19.13
N LEU A 89 3.76 8.68 -18.34
CA LEU A 89 5.13 9.23 -18.19
C LEU A 89 6.12 8.79 -19.29
N HIS A 90 5.66 8.32 -20.45
CA HIS A 90 6.54 7.78 -21.50
C HIS A 90 7.52 8.77 -22.12
N TRP A 91 7.32 10.09 -21.94
CA TRP A 91 8.21 11.13 -22.46
C TRP A 91 9.39 11.47 -21.55
N ALA A 92 9.38 10.97 -20.32
CA ALA A 92 10.48 11.14 -19.39
C ALA A 92 11.64 10.18 -19.73
N GLU A 93 12.84 10.54 -19.28
CA GLU A 93 14.04 9.74 -19.50
C GLU A 93 13.84 8.30 -18.98
N PRO A 94 14.29 7.28 -19.73
CA PRO A 94 14.20 5.90 -19.28
C PRO A 94 14.86 5.73 -17.91
N TRP A 95 14.17 5.05 -17.00
CA TRP A 95 14.63 4.91 -15.64
C TRP A 95 15.88 4.03 -15.58
N ALA A 96 17.00 4.59 -15.09
CA ALA A 96 18.24 3.86 -14.92
C ALA A 96 18.07 2.78 -13.84
N MET A 97 18.13 1.51 -14.26
CA MET A 97 17.97 0.37 -13.36
C MET A 97 19.25 0.13 -12.54
N GLY A 98 19.10 -0.14 -11.25
CA GLY A 98 20.21 -0.29 -10.30
C GLY A 98 19.82 0.12 -8.88
N ASP A 99 20.82 0.50 -8.08
CA ASP A 99 20.68 0.85 -6.67
C ASP A 99 19.76 2.06 -6.47
N GLU A 100 19.92 3.10 -7.29
CA GLU A 100 19.09 4.31 -7.22
C GLU A 100 17.61 4.03 -7.49
N ALA A 101 17.31 3.17 -8.47
CA ALA A 101 15.94 2.75 -8.73
C ALA A 101 15.31 2.04 -7.53
N PHE A 102 16.07 1.15 -6.88
CA PHE A 102 15.60 0.46 -5.68
C PHE A 102 15.28 1.44 -4.54
N TYR A 103 16.18 2.38 -4.26
CA TYR A 103 15.95 3.39 -3.21
C TYR A 103 14.79 4.32 -3.53
N ASN A 104 14.66 4.75 -4.79
CA ASN A 104 13.56 5.60 -5.22
C ASN A 104 12.21 4.89 -5.14
N ILE A 105 12.13 3.59 -5.48
CA ILE A 105 10.90 2.80 -5.31
C ILE A 105 10.54 2.69 -3.82
N LYS A 106 11.53 2.37 -2.98
CA LYS A 106 11.34 2.26 -1.53
C LYS A 106 10.87 3.58 -0.92
N PHE A 107 11.48 4.69 -1.35
CA PHE A 107 11.11 6.03 -0.91
C PHE A 107 9.72 6.43 -1.41
N GLY A 108 9.41 6.20 -2.70
CA GLY A 108 8.10 6.50 -3.28
C GLY A 108 6.96 5.74 -2.59
N VAL A 109 7.17 4.48 -2.22
CA VAL A 109 6.18 3.72 -1.44
C VAL A 109 6.04 4.29 -0.03
N MET A 110 7.12 4.69 0.64
CA MET A 110 7.02 5.37 1.93
C MET A 110 6.29 6.71 1.83
N GLN A 111 6.52 7.49 0.76
CA GLN A 111 5.78 8.73 0.51
C GLN A 111 4.29 8.44 0.35
N TYR A 112 3.90 7.47 -0.48
CA TYR A 112 2.51 7.08 -0.66
C TYR A 112 1.82 6.72 0.67
N VAL A 113 2.49 5.91 1.50
CA VAL A 113 1.98 5.48 2.82
C VAL A 113 1.75 6.66 3.76
N LEU A 114 2.52 7.74 3.65
CA LEU A 114 2.37 8.94 4.48
C LEU A 114 1.39 9.96 3.88
N VAL A 115 1.33 10.06 2.55
CA VAL A 115 0.45 11.02 1.87
C VAL A 115 -1.01 10.70 2.13
N ILE A 116 -1.41 9.42 2.10
CA ILE A 116 -2.79 9.00 2.35
C ILE A 116 -3.33 9.45 3.72
N PRO A 117 -2.68 9.15 4.85
CA PRO A 117 -3.18 9.58 6.16
C PRO A 117 -3.12 11.10 6.32
N VAL A 118 -2.16 11.79 5.70
CA VAL A 118 -2.12 13.26 5.71
C VAL A 118 -3.28 13.85 4.93
N CYS A 119 -3.59 13.31 3.75
CA CYS A 119 -4.77 13.70 2.97
C CYS A 119 -6.07 13.42 3.73
N ALA A 120 -6.19 12.25 4.36
CA ALA A 120 -7.36 11.91 5.16
C ALA A 120 -7.53 12.86 6.37
N LEU A 121 -6.45 13.20 7.05
CA LEU A 121 -6.46 14.19 8.14
C LEU A 121 -6.84 15.57 7.62
N ALA A 122 -6.31 15.99 6.46
CA ALA A 122 -6.65 17.26 5.85
C ALA A 122 -8.15 17.33 5.50
N THR A 123 -8.71 16.25 4.93
CA THR A 123 -10.15 16.14 4.67
C THR A 123 -10.95 16.25 5.96
N PHE A 124 -10.53 15.55 7.02
CA PHE A 124 -11.18 15.62 8.32
C PHE A 124 -11.18 17.05 8.90
N VAL A 125 -10.03 17.72 8.92
CA VAL A 125 -9.91 19.11 9.38
C VAL A 125 -10.75 20.06 8.54
N SER A 126 -10.77 19.89 7.22
CA SER A 126 -11.56 20.73 6.32
C SER A 126 -13.07 20.55 6.50
N ALA A 127 -13.52 19.34 6.85
CA ALA A 127 -14.92 19.07 7.20
C ALA A 127 -15.30 19.77 8.52
N PHE A 128 -14.43 19.75 9.53
CA PHE A 128 -14.66 20.48 10.79
C PHE A 128 -14.63 22.00 10.64
N ALA A 129 -13.84 22.52 9.71
CA ALA A 129 -13.80 23.95 9.40
C ALA A 129 -15.04 24.47 8.64
N GLY A 130 -16.01 23.59 8.32
CA GLY A 130 -17.24 23.96 7.60
C GLY A 130 -17.02 24.32 6.13
N ALA A 131 -15.82 24.07 5.58
CA ALA A 131 -15.49 24.35 4.19
C ALA A 131 -15.92 23.22 3.22
N TYR A 132 -16.28 22.06 3.77
CA TYR A 132 -16.74 20.88 3.02
C TYR A 132 -18.07 20.37 3.59
N GLU A 133 -19.17 20.60 2.89
CA GLU A 133 -20.36 19.73 2.96
C GLU A 133 -20.01 18.44 2.20
N GLY A 134 -20.08 17.30 2.87
CA GLY A 134 -19.48 16.04 2.45
C GLY A 134 -19.81 15.64 1.00
N SER A 135 -18.80 15.15 0.29
CA SER A 135 -19.01 14.40 -0.95
C SER A 135 -19.82 13.15 -0.63
N SER A 136 -21.10 13.21 -0.95
CA SER A 136 -22.03 12.09 -0.98
C SER A 136 -21.65 11.16 -2.13
N TRP A 137 -20.90 10.10 -1.83
CA TRP A 137 -20.82 8.86 -2.62
C TRP A 137 -20.57 7.68 -1.68
#